data_AF-A0A8S0SE78-F1
#
_entry.id   AF-A0A8S0SE78-F1
#
_cell.length_a   1.000
_cell.length_b   1.000
_cell.length_c   1.000
_cell.angle_alpha   90.00
_cell.angle_beta   90.00
_cell.angle_gamma   90.00
#
_symmetry.space_group_name_H-M   'P 1'
#
loop_
_entity.id
_entity.type
_entity.pdbx_description
1 polymer ?
#
loop_
_entity_poly.entity_id
_entity_poly.type
_entity_poly.pdbx_seq_one_letter_code
_entity_poly.pdbx_strand_id
1 'polypeptide(L)'
;LTYNGKTVPLPFNSAILKWAAGTRGILNKTQVPNGISFYNIYGTSFDTPFDVCYGSESSPIDELSEICHSNPKYFCVDGDGTVPTESAKADNLDPVERIGVPGSHRGLLNNDNVFELIQNWLGVSPENKKHSKTSK
;
A
#
# COMPACT_ATOMS: atom_id res chain seq x y z
N LEU A 1 -17.47 2.50 25.86
CA LEU A 1 -18.37 3.64 25.58
C LEU A 1 -19.64 3.44 26.40
N THR A 2 -20.15 4.47 27.05
CA THR A 2 -21.47 4.38 27.70
C THR A 2 -22.51 4.95 26.73
N TYR A 3 -23.39 4.09 26.23
CA TYR A 3 -24.49 4.46 25.34
C TYR A 3 -25.80 4.01 25.98
N ASN A 4 -26.77 4.91 26.13
CA ASN A 4 -28.03 4.67 26.82
C ASN A 4 -27.88 4.00 28.21
N GLY A 5 -26.90 4.47 29.00
CA GLY A 5 -26.65 3.96 30.36
C GLY A 5 -26.02 2.56 30.43
N LYS A 6 -25.76 1.91 29.30
CA LYS A 6 -25.05 0.63 29.22
C LYS A 6 -23.59 0.85 28.81
N THR A 7 -22.68 0.24 29.55
CA THR A 7 -21.26 0.19 29.17
C THR A 7 -21.06 -0.85 28.09
N VAL A 8 -20.83 -0.38 26.86
CA VAL A 8 -20.46 -1.24 25.73
C VAL A 8 -18.92 -1.33 25.71
N PRO A 9 -18.34 -2.54 25.83
CA PRO A 9 -16.92 -2.72 25.58
C PRO A 9 -16.69 -2.48 24.09
N LEU A 10 -16.07 -1.35 23.77
CA LEU A 10 -15.58 -1.17 22.41
C LEU A 10 -14.27 -1.98 22.31
N PRO A 11 -14.02 -2.70 21.21
CA PRO A 11 -12.68 -3.20 20.89
C PRO A 11 -11.68 -2.05 20.64
N PHE A 12 -12.14 -0.81 20.75
CA PHE A 12 -11.44 0.40 20.44
C PHE A 12 -10.64 0.90 21.64
N ASN A 13 -9.32 0.77 21.56
CA ASN A 13 -8.40 1.26 22.57
C ASN A 13 -8.05 2.73 22.30
N SER A 14 -8.49 3.63 23.18
CA SER A 14 -8.26 5.07 23.05
C SER A 14 -6.78 5.48 23.15
N ALA A 15 -5.97 4.72 23.90
CA ALA A 15 -4.53 4.95 23.95
C ALA A 15 -3.88 4.64 22.60
N ILE A 16 -4.29 3.55 21.94
CA ILE A 16 -3.84 3.21 20.58
C ILE A 16 -4.27 4.30 19.59
N LEU A 17 -5.52 4.79 19.66
CA LEU A 17 -5.95 5.91 18.81
C LEU A 17 -5.07 7.15 19.00
N LYS A 18 -4.80 7.53 20.26
CA LYS A 18 -3.95 8.69 20.57
C LYS A 18 -2.54 8.52 20.00
N TRP A 19 -1.97 7.32 20.12
CA TRP A 19 -0.67 7.00 19.53
C TRP A 19 -0.70 7.07 18.01
N ALA A 20 -1.71 6.48 17.37
CA ALA A 20 -1.87 6.51 15.91
C ALA A 20 -1.98 7.96 15.38
N ALA A 21 -2.75 8.82 16.06
CA ALA A 21 -2.86 10.24 15.71
C ALA A 21 -1.53 10.98 15.85
N GLY A 22 -0.79 10.73 16.94
CA GLY A 22 0.55 11.29 17.16
C GLY A 22 1.54 10.87 16.06
N THR A 23 1.61 9.57 15.76
CA THR A 23 2.45 9.03 14.69
C THR A 23 2.11 9.63 13.33
N ARG A 24 0.82 9.73 12.98
CA ARG A 24 0.37 10.37 11.74
C ARG A 24 0.80 11.84 11.68
N GLY A 25 0.68 12.56 12.79
CA GLY A 25 1.10 13.96 12.89
C GLY A 25 2.60 14.16 12.67
N ILE A 26 3.44 13.22 13.12
CA ILE A 26 4.89 13.22 12.85
C ILE A 26 5.14 12.91 11.37
N LEU A 27 4.59 11.80 10.86
CA LEU A 27 4.79 11.37 9.47
C LEU A 27 4.41 12.45 8.45
N ASN A 28 3.31 13.16 8.67
CA ASN A 28 2.83 14.22 7.76
C ASN A 28 3.77 15.44 7.71
N LYS A 29 4.67 15.62 8.68
CA LYS A 29 5.61 16.75 8.75
C LYS A 29 7.04 16.35 8.42
N THR A 30 7.33 15.05 8.37
CA THR A 30 8.66 14.55 8.05
C THR A 30 8.96 14.76 6.58
N GLN A 31 10.19 15.18 6.29
CA GLN A 31 10.74 15.29 4.94
C GLN A 31 12.06 14.53 4.88
N VAL A 32 12.45 14.14 3.67
CA VAL A 32 13.76 13.54 3.43
C VAL A 32 14.85 14.58 3.74
N PRO A 33 15.88 14.25 4.53
CA PRO A 33 16.97 15.18 4.80
C PRO A 33 17.68 15.63 3.53
N ASN A 34 18.16 16.88 3.51
CA ASN A 34 18.95 17.40 2.40
C ASN A 34 20.16 16.50 2.12
N GLY A 35 20.39 16.20 0.84
CA GLY A 35 21.50 15.35 0.39
C GLY A 35 21.19 13.86 0.38
N ILE A 36 19.96 13.44 0.72
CA ILE A 36 19.51 12.07 0.59
C ILE A 36 18.53 11.97 -0.59
N SER A 37 18.81 11.06 -1.52
CA SER A 37 17.89 10.74 -2.61
C SER A 37 16.81 9.77 -2.14
N PHE A 38 15.57 10.06 -2.48
CA PHE A 38 14.42 9.17 -2.27
C PHE A 38 13.93 8.63 -3.61
N TYR A 39 13.64 7.33 -3.66
CA TYR A 39 13.10 6.64 -4.83
C TYR A 39 11.89 5.82 -4.38
N ASN A 40 10.87 5.73 -5.23
CA ASN A 40 9.66 4.97 -4.91
C ASN A 40 9.32 3.99 -6.04
N ILE A 41 9.28 2.70 -5.71
CA ILE A 41 8.69 1.65 -6.55
C ILE A 41 7.40 1.21 -5.89
N TYR A 42 6.31 1.18 -6.65
CA TYR A 42 5.01 0.71 -6.18
C TYR A 42 4.36 -0.23 -7.20
N GLY A 43 3.54 -1.15 -6.71
CA GLY A 43 2.86 -2.11 -7.57
C GLY A 43 1.58 -1.54 -8.18
N THR A 44 1.28 -2.00 -9.40
CA THR A 44 0.08 -1.61 -10.15
C THR A 44 -0.54 -2.83 -10.82
N SER A 45 -1.68 -2.62 -11.48
CA SER A 45 -2.32 -3.58 -12.37
C SER A 45 -2.91 -4.81 -11.67
N PHE A 46 -3.20 -4.70 -10.38
CA PHE A 46 -3.99 -5.67 -9.62
C PHE A 46 -5.19 -4.98 -8.97
N ASP A 47 -6.35 -5.65 -9.03
CA ASP A 47 -7.54 -5.26 -8.28
C ASP A 47 -7.22 -5.24 -6.79
N THR A 48 -7.25 -4.05 -6.21
CA THR A 48 -6.90 -3.82 -4.80
C THR A 48 -8.12 -3.35 -4.04
N PRO A 49 -8.58 -4.10 -3.01
CA PRO A 49 -9.74 -3.71 -2.23
C PRO A 49 -9.58 -2.30 -1.64
N PHE A 50 -10.58 -1.45 -1.86
CA PHE A 50 -10.62 -0.07 -1.40
C PHE A 50 -11.80 0.18 -0.47
N ASP A 51 -12.99 -0.23 -0.92
CA ASP A 51 -14.21 -0.22 -0.12
C ASP A 51 -14.74 -1.63 0.08
N VAL A 52 -15.45 -1.84 1.19
CA VAL A 52 -16.14 -3.08 1.51
C VAL A 52 -17.56 -2.78 1.96
N CYS A 53 -18.51 -3.58 1.46
CA CYS A 53 -19.91 -3.52 1.89
C CYS A 53 -20.35 -4.90 2.37
N TYR A 54 -20.98 -4.93 3.54
CA TYR A 54 -21.66 -6.09 4.09
C TYR A 54 -23.17 -5.83 4.04
N GLY A 55 -23.94 -6.78 3.49
CA GLY A 55 -25.36 -6.59 3.20
C GLY A 55 -25.63 -5.81 1.91
N SER A 56 -26.89 -5.45 1.69
CA SER A 56 -27.35 -4.64 0.57
C SER A 56 -28.50 -3.72 1.00
N GLU A 57 -28.89 -2.79 0.14
CA GLU A 57 -30.08 -1.95 0.38
C GLU A 57 -31.35 -2.77 0.64
N SER A 58 -31.50 -3.89 -0.08
CA SER A 58 -32.62 -4.83 0.06
C SER A 58 -32.49 -5.81 1.23
N SER A 59 -31.30 -5.96 1.81
CA SER A 59 -30.99 -6.90 2.88
C SER A 59 -29.82 -6.35 3.72
N PRO A 60 -30.07 -5.30 4.52
CA PRO A 60 -29.03 -4.68 5.34
C PRO A 60 -28.56 -5.63 6.44
N ILE A 61 -27.42 -5.30 7.05
CA ILE A 61 -26.98 -5.96 8.28
C ILE A 61 -27.81 -5.39 9.44
N ASP A 62 -28.60 -6.23 10.08
CA ASP A 62 -29.44 -5.83 11.21
C ASP A 62 -28.66 -5.93 12.53
N GLU A 63 -27.87 -6.99 12.70
CA GLU A 63 -27.03 -7.22 13.89
C GLU A 63 -25.55 -7.36 13.53
N LEU A 64 -24.66 -6.71 14.28
CA LEU A 64 -23.21 -6.72 13.99
C LEU A 64 -22.59 -8.12 13.94
N SER A 65 -23.16 -9.09 14.67
CA SER A 65 -22.72 -10.49 14.63
C SER A 65 -22.89 -11.12 13.24
N GLU A 66 -23.79 -10.61 12.41
CA GLU A 66 -24.03 -11.10 11.05
C GLU A 66 -22.87 -10.78 10.11
N ILE A 67 -22.07 -9.75 10.40
CA ILE A 67 -20.87 -9.40 9.61
C ILE A 67 -19.93 -10.60 9.52
N CYS A 68 -19.71 -11.31 10.63
CA CYS A 68 -18.84 -12.49 10.66
C CYS A 68 -19.37 -13.68 9.87
N HIS A 69 -20.65 -13.66 9.49
CA HIS A 69 -21.34 -14.74 8.78
C HIS A 69 -21.83 -14.34 7.38
N SER A 70 -21.47 -13.14 6.92
CA SER A 70 -21.85 -12.62 5.61
C SER A 70 -20.65 -12.54 4.67
N ASN A 71 -20.92 -12.64 3.38
CA ASN A 71 -19.89 -12.47 2.36
C ASN A 71 -19.71 -10.98 2.04
N PRO A 72 -18.51 -10.41 2.20
CA PRO A 72 -18.25 -9.03 1.81
C PRO A 72 -18.31 -8.85 0.30
N LYS A 73 -18.83 -7.70 -0.12
CA LYS A 73 -18.64 -7.18 -1.48
C LYS A 73 -17.53 -6.13 -1.46
N TYR A 74 -16.44 -6.42 -2.16
CA TYR A 74 -15.33 -5.48 -2.31
C TYR A 74 -15.50 -4.63 -3.57
N PHE A 75 -15.11 -3.37 -3.46
CA PHE A 75 -14.90 -2.49 -4.60
C PHE A 75 -13.41 -2.20 -4.67
N CYS A 76 -12.83 -2.53 -5.82
CA CYS A 76 -11.40 -2.48 -6.01
C CYS A 76 -11.00 -1.27 -6.86
N VAL A 77 -9.79 -0.78 -6.60
CA VAL A 77 -9.08 0.19 -7.44
C VAL A 77 -7.75 -0.42 -7.90
N ASP A 78 -7.05 0.28 -8.79
CA ASP A 78 -5.71 -0.13 -9.22
C ASP A 78 -4.71 -0.10 -8.05
N GLY A 79 -3.86 -1.12 -7.97
CA GLY A 79 -2.79 -1.24 -6.99
C GLY A 79 -2.05 -2.56 -7.15
N ASP A 80 -1.51 -3.08 -6.05
CA ASP A 80 -0.72 -4.32 -6.02
C ASP A 80 -1.49 -5.52 -5.42
N GLY A 81 -2.81 -5.40 -5.29
CA GLY A 81 -3.68 -6.37 -4.64
C GLY A 81 -3.70 -6.26 -3.10
N THR A 82 -2.97 -5.30 -2.53
CA THR A 82 -3.00 -5.00 -1.08
C THR A 82 -2.99 -3.51 -0.80
N VAL A 83 -2.13 -2.75 -1.48
CA VAL A 83 -1.97 -1.30 -1.36
C VAL A 83 -2.45 -0.62 -2.64
N PRO A 84 -3.46 0.26 -2.57
CA PRO A 84 -3.89 1.06 -3.71
C PRO A 84 -2.77 1.92 -4.27
N THR A 85 -2.73 2.09 -5.59
CA THR A 85 -1.76 2.96 -6.28
C THR A 85 -1.78 4.38 -5.71
N GLU A 86 -2.95 4.93 -5.39
CA GLU A 86 -3.06 6.27 -4.77
C GLU A 86 -2.41 6.35 -3.38
N SER A 87 -2.53 5.31 -2.57
CA SER A 87 -1.95 5.23 -1.23
C SER A 87 -0.43 5.14 -1.29
N ALA A 88 0.09 4.31 -2.20
CA ALA A 88 1.54 4.18 -2.42
C ALA A 88 2.21 5.49 -2.90
N LYS A 89 1.41 6.44 -3.39
CA LYS A 89 1.86 7.77 -3.85
C LYS A 89 1.67 8.88 -2.82
N ALA A 90 0.88 8.66 -1.78
CA ALA A 90 0.49 9.66 -0.79
C ALA A 90 1.52 9.83 0.34
N ASP A 91 2.81 9.74 0.03
CA ASP A 91 3.91 9.85 1.01
C ASP A 91 4.31 11.31 1.33
N ASN A 92 3.90 12.29 0.50
CA ASN A 92 4.29 13.70 0.59
C ASN A 92 5.82 13.93 0.61
N LEU A 93 6.58 13.01 0.05
CA LEU A 93 8.02 13.14 -0.15
C LEU A 93 8.29 13.56 -1.60
N ASP A 94 9.47 14.13 -1.82
CA ASP A 94 9.96 14.53 -3.15
C ASP A 94 10.89 13.45 -3.71
N PRO A 95 10.38 12.48 -4.50
CA PRO A 95 11.22 11.43 -5.05
C PRO A 95 12.04 11.96 -6.23
N VAL A 96 13.28 11.47 -6.34
CA VAL A 96 14.07 11.58 -7.57
C VAL A 96 13.35 10.88 -8.71
N GLU A 97 12.77 9.71 -8.44
CA GLU A 97 11.99 8.95 -9.40
C GLU A 97 10.92 8.11 -8.71
N ARG A 98 9.76 7.97 -9.37
CA ARG A 98 8.61 7.21 -8.90
C ARG A 98 8.09 6.33 -10.03
N ILE A 99 8.13 5.01 -9.84
CA ILE A 99 7.83 4.03 -10.90
C ILE A 99 6.77 3.05 -10.42
N GLY A 100 5.69 2.96 -11.19
CA GLY A 100 4.69 1.90 -11.06
C GLY A 100 5.11 0.66 -11.83
N VAL A 101 5.13 -0.49 -11.17
CA VAL A 101 5.49 -1.77 -11.77
C VAL A 101 4.30 -2.73 -11.69
N PRO A 102 3.81 -3.29 -12.82
CA PRO A 102 2.78 -4.31 -12.77
C PRO A 102 3.23 -5.52 -11.95
N GLY A 103 2.52 -5.81 -10.85
CA GLY A 103 2.92 -6.86 -9.93
C GLY A 103 2.11 -6.85 -8.65
N SER A 104 1.90 -8.03 -8.07
CA SER A 104 1.26 -8.16 -6.76
C SER A 104 2.20 -7.69 -5.66
N HIS A 105 1.66 -7.36 -4.49
CA HIS A 105 2.39 -6.80 -3.35
C HIS A 105 3.67 -7.59 -3.01
N ARG A 106 3.56 -8.92 -2.96
CA ARG A 106 4.72 -9.82 -2.74
C ARG A 106 5.49 -10.11 -4.02
N GLY A 107 4.82 -10.07 -5.17
CA GLY A 107 5.44 -10.28 -6.48
C GLY A 107 6.43 -9.18 -6.88
N LEU A 108 6.34 -7.98 -6.30
CA LEU A 108 7.36 -6.95 -6.54
C LEU A 108 8.76 -7.38 -6.08
N LEU A 109 8.85 -8.19 -5.01
CA LEU A 109 10.13 -8.63 -4.45
C LEU A 109 10.88 -9.62 -5.34
N ASN A 110 10.20 -10.28 -6.28
CA ASN A 110 10.80 -11.22 -7.22
C ASN A 110 10.64 -10.78 -8.69
N ASN A 111 10.37 -9.50 -8.92
CA ASN A 111 10.19 -8.94 -10.25
C ASN A 111 11.54 -8.47 -10.82
N ASP A 112 11.92 -9.00 -11.98
CA ASP A 112 13.20 -8.68 -12.63
C ASP A 112 13.35 -7.19 -12.94
N ASN A 113 12.27 -6.52 -13.38
CA ASN A 113 12.30 -5.08 -13.65
C ASN A 113 12.51 -4.28 -12.36
N VAL A 114 11.89 -4.67 -11.24
CA VAL A 114 12.17 -4.04 -9.93
C VAL A 114 13.65 -4.17 -9.57
N PHE A 115 14.23 -5.36 -9.77
CA PHE A 115 15.64 -5.59 -9.50
C PHE A 115 16.54 -4.73 -10.39
N GLU A 116 16.26 -4.64 -11.69
CA GLU A 116 16.99 -3.80 -12.64
C GLU A 116 16.92 -2.30 -12.28
N LEU A 117 15.75 -1.81 -11.87
CA LEU A 117 15.58 -0.43 -11.39
C LEU A 117 16.48 -0.14 -10.18
N ILE A 118 16.49 -1.04 -9.21
CA ILE A 118 17.35 -0.91 -8.02
C ILE A 118 18.83 -0.92 -8.42
N GLN A 119 19.25 -1.81 -9.33
CA GLN A 119 20.63 -1.84 -9.81
C GLN A 119 21.04 -0.53 -10.50
N ASN A 120 20.14 0.04 -11.32
CA ASN A 120 20.36 1.31 -11.99
C ASN A 120 20.54 2.45 -10.98
N TRP A 121 19.66 2.56 -9.98
CA TRP A 121 19.75 3.60 -8.96
C TRP A 121 21.00 3.46 -8.06
N LEU A 122 21.48 2.24 -7.87
CA LEU A 122 22.72 1.96 -7.12
C LEU A 122 23.99 2.05 -7.98
N GLY A 123 23.87 2.21 -9.30
CA GLY A 123 25.02 2.25 -10.22
C GLY A 123 25.76 0.91 -10.35
N VAL A 124 25.08 -0.21 -10.10
CA VAL A 124 25.65 -1.57 -10.17
C VAL A 124 25.07 -2.41 -11.31
N SER A 125 24.39 -1.77 -12.25
CA SER A 125 23.83 -2.42 -13.42
C SER A 125 24.94 -3.16 -14.17
N PRO A 126 24.70 -4.42 -14.59
CA PRO A 126 25.68 -5.14 -15.38
C PRO A 126 26.01 -4.29 -16.61
N GLU A 127 27.27 -3.91 -16.79
CA GLU A 127 27.70 -3.42 -18.08
C GLU A 127 27.26 -4.46 -19.09
N ASN A 128 26.41 -4.07 -20.05
CA ASN A 128 26.00 -4.91 -21.16
C ASN A 128 27.22 -5.71 -21.60
N LYS A 129 27.25 -7.01 -21.31
CA LYS A 129 28.18 -7.93 -21.96
C LYS A 129 27.76 -7.86 -23.41
N LYS A 130 28.34 -6.91 -24.16
CA LYS A 130 28.34 -6.89 -25.61
C LYS A 130 28.92 -8.25 -25.97
N HIS A 131 28.04 -9.21 -26.25
CA HIS A 131 28.43 -10.45 -26.86
C HIS A 131 29.09 -10.05 -28.18
N SER A 132 30.41 -9.93 -28.13
CA SER A 132 31.26 -9.83 -29.30
C SER A 132 31.04 -11.12 -30.06
N LYS A 133 30.09 -11.09 -31.00
CA LYS A 133 29.95 -12.11 -32.04
C LYS A 133 31.17 -11.99 -32.94
N THR A 134 32.31 -12.53 -32.52
CA THR A 134 33.36 -12.92 -33.45
C THR A 134 32.93 -14.26 -34.04
N SER A 135 32.28 -14.20 -35.21
CA SER A 135 32.14 -15.36 -36.08
C SER A 135 33.53 -15.72 -36.61
N LYS A 136 33.92 -16.99 -36.48
CA LYS A 136 34.95 -17.63 -37.31
C LYS A 136 34.26 -18.45 -38.37
#